data_AF-A0AAW2PVY9-F1
#
_entry.id   AF-A0AAW2PVY9-F1
#
_cell.length_a   1.000
_cell.length_b   1.000
_cell.length_c   1.000
_cell.angle_alpha   90.00
_cell.angle_beta   90.00
_cell.angle_gamma   90.00
#
_symmetry.space_group_name_H-M   'P 1'
#
loop_
_entity.id
_entity.type
_entity.pdbx_description
1 polymer ?
#
loop_
_entity_poly.entity_id
_entity_poly.type
_entity_poly.pdbx_seq_one_letter_code
_entity_poly.pdbx_strand_id
1 'polypeptide(L)'
;MSSLRNAIPRKAHKERAQPSEANKYTKEELMLMKTQDIGYILQKLQAEKKKIEKLNGMLHCLDNNSSGNHVYFAEDRDEAREIRAKVSENRESLTFEDLPKDVKRKTAASYRELEARKSRVEELEKIYMDMAMQKELQKKGRKRKLREDEIVSPTSRPVYKWRQERKR
;
A
#
# COMPACT_ATOMS: atom_id res chain seq x y z
N MET A 1 47.06 -4.89 -59.07
CA MET A 1 46.24 -5.08 -57.85
C MET A 1 46.97 -6.00 -56.88
N SER A 2 46.78 -5.76 -55.57
CA SER A 2 47.04 -6.70 -54.45
C SER A 2 48.40 -6.64 -53.73
N SER A 3 48.62 -5.58 -52.93
CA SER A 3 49.64 -5.52 -51.87
C SER A 3 49.05 -5.52 -50.44
N LEU A 4 47.89 -6.17 -50.24
CA LEU A 4 47.19 -6.16 -48.94
C LEU A 4 46.96 -7.57 -48.34
N ARG A 5 47.58 -8.62 -48.88
CA ARG A 5 47.26 -10.00 -48.44
C ARG A 5 47.89 -10.45 -47.13
N ASN A 6 48.82 -9.68 -46.53
CA ASN A 6 49.55 -10.10 -45.33
C ASN A 6 49.43 -9.09 -44.16
N ALA A 7 48.27 -8.48 -43.96
CA ALA A 7 48.02 -7.70 -42.75
C ALA A 7 47.64 -8.64 -41.59
N ILE A 8 48.55 -8.85 -40.63
CA ILE A 8 48.25 -9.54 -39.38
C ILE A 8 47.26 -8.67 -38.58
N PRO A 9 46.07 -9.16 -38.23
CA PRO A 9 45.11 -8.36 -37.48
C PRO A 9 45.71 -8.01 -36.11
N ARG A 10 45.72 -6.72 -35.77
CA ARG A 10 46.15 -6.26 -34.43
C ARG A 10 45.22 -6.90 -33.39
N LYS A 11 45.83 -7.47 -32.35
CA LYS A 11 45.11 -8.02 -31.19
C LYS A 11 44.34 -6.86 -30.54
N ALA A 12 43.02 -6.86 -30.65
CA ALA A 12 42.19 -5.85 -30.01
C ALA A 12 42.48 -5.86 -28.50
N HIS A 13 42.86 -4.72 -27.94
CA HIS A 13 42.90 -4.54 -26.49
C HIS A 13 41.47 -4.69 -25.98
N LYS A 14 41.14 -5.86 -25.45
CA LYS A 14 39.91 -6.06 -24.69
C LYS A 14 40.14 -5.35 -23.36
N GLU A 15 39.53 -4.18 -23.18
CA GLU A 15 39.48 -3.55 -21.86
C GLU A 15 39.04 -4.60 -20.84
N ARG A 16 39.80 -4.71 -19.76
CA ARG A 16 39.47 -5.63 -18.67
C ARG A 16 38.09 -5.20 -18.18
N ALA A 17 37.09 -6.05 -18.39
CA ALA A 17 35.75 -5.81 -17.85
C ALA A 17 35.92 -5.46 -16.37
N GLN A 18 35.40 -4.30 -15.96
CA GLN A 18 35.42 -3.88 -14.56
C GLN A 18 34.93 -5.07 -13.72
N PRO A 19 35.63 -5.43 -12.63
CA PRO A 19 35.20 -6.54 -11.80
C PRO A 19 33.74 -6.30 -11.47
N SER A 20 32.87 -7.25 -11.84
CA SER A 20 31.44 -7.10 -11.64
C SER A 20 31.20 -6.77 -10.16
N GLU A 21 30.59 -5.63 -9.87
CA GLU A 21 30.29 -5.16 -8.50
C GLU A 21 29.39 -6.15 -7.71
N ALA A 22 28.96 -7.25 -8.34
CA ALA A 22 28.12 -8.31 -7.80
C ALA A 22 28.58 -8.90 -6.45
N ASN A 23 29.87 -8.80 -6.10
CA ASN A 23 30.44 -9.28 -4.83
C ASN A 23 31.10 -8.17 -4.00
N LYS A 24 30.76 -6.91 -4.25
CA LYS A 24 31.39 -5.77 -3.55
C LYS A 24 31.09 -5.73 -2.06
N TYR A 25 29.90 -6.18 -1.68
CA TYR A 25 29.42 -6.05 -0.30
C TYR A 25 29.41 -7.39 0.42
N THR A 26 29.86 -7.37 1.66
CA THR A 26 29.70 -8.46 2.60
C THR A 26 28.23 -8.69 2.92
N LYS A 27 27.91 -9.89 3.41
CA LYS A 27 26.54 -10.22 3.83
C LYS A 27 26.03 -9.29 4.94
N GLU A 28 26.92 -8.85 5.82
CA GLU A 28 26.59 -7.96 6.94
C GLU A 28 26.23 -6.56 6.45
N GLU A 29 27.01 -6.01 5.50
CA GLU A 29 26.70 -4.73 4.85
C GLU A 29 25.35 -4.79 4.10
N LEU A 30 25.10 -5.87 3.35
CA LEU A 30 23.81 -6.06 2.68
C LEU A 30 22.63 -6.14 3.67
N MET A 31 22.82 -6.79 4.82
CA MET A 31 21.80 -6.83 5.88
C MET A 31 21.56 -5.46 6.51
N LEU A 32 22.61 -4.66 6.67
CA LEU A 32 22.53 -3.31 7.18
C LEU A 32 21.73 -2.42 6.23
N MET A 33 22.08 -2.40 4.95
CA MET A 33 21.36 -1.64 3.91
C MET A 33 19.88 -2.02 3.88
N LYS A 34 19.55 -3.32 3.83
CA LYS A 34 18.15 -3.77 3.86
C LYS A 34 17.42 -3.36 5.13
N THR A 35 18.09 -3.31 6.27
CA THR A 35 17.48 -2.86 7.52
C THR A 35 17.15 -1.38 7.49
N GLN A 36 18.02 -0.56 6.88
CA GLN A 36 17.76 0.86 6.66
C GLN A 36 16.57 1.07 5.72
N ASP A 37 16.52 0.35 4.60
CA ASP A 37 15.42 0.42 3.62
C ASP A 37 14.07 0.07 4.26
N ILE A 38 14.04 -0.99 5.08
CA ILE A 38 12.84 -1.38 5.84
C ILE A 38 12.39 -0.26 6.78
N GLY A 39 13.34 0.38 7.49
CA GLY A 39 13.05 1.51 8.36
C GLY A 39 12.47 2.71 7.60
N TYR A 40 13.06 3.04 6.44
CA TYR A 40 12.58 4.12 5.59
C TYR A 40 11.14 3.87 5.10
N ILE A 41 10.86 2.66 4.61
CA ILE A 41 9.51 2.32 4.12
C ILE A 41 8.50 2.33 5.27
N LEU A 42 8.86 1.80 6.44
CA LEU A 42 8.00 1.87 7.63
C LEU A 42 7.68 3.31 8.01
N GLN A 43 8.69 4.20 8.00
CA GLN A 43 8.51 5.62 8.28
C GLN A 43 7.56 6.28 7.26
N LYS A 44 7.71 5.99 5.97
CA LYS A 44 6.82 6.51 4.92
C LYS A 44 5.39 5.99 5.07
N LEU A 45 5.22 4.71 5.37
CA LEU A 45 3.92 4.09 5.63
C LEU A 45 3.21 4.77 6.81
N GLN A 46 3.92 4.97 7.93
CA GLN A 46 3.37 5.67 9.09
C GLN A 46 3.00 7.13 8.77
N ALA A 47 3.83 7.82 7.98
CA ALA A 47 3.54 9.19 7.55
C ALA A 47 2.26 9.25 6.69
N GLU A 48 2.06 8.31 5.78
CA GLU A 48 0.84 8.25 4.96
C GLU A 48 -0.39 7.90 5.81
N LYS A 49 -0.30 6.96 6.76
CA LYS A 49 -1.39 6.65 7.70
C LYS A 49 -1.85 7.88 8.47
N LYS A 50 -0.90 8.65 9.04
CA LYS A 50 -1.22 9.91 9.74
C LYS A 50 -1.89 10.95 8.85
N LYS A 51 -1.50 11.04 7.57
CA LYS A 51 -2.16 11.94 6.60
C LYS A 51 -3.58 11.48 6.29
N ILE A 52 -3.81 10.17 6.16
CA ILE A 52 -5.15 9.60 5.98
C ILE A 52 -6.02 9.88 7.20
N GLU A 53 -5.50 9.67 8.42
CA GLU A 53 -6.21 9.98 9.67
C GLU A 53 -6.61 11.46 9.73
N LYS A 54 -5.68 12.36 9.40
CA LYS A 54 -5.96 13.80 9.34
C LYS A 54 -7.04 14.13 8.30
N LEU A 55 -6.94 13.58 7.08
CA LEU A 55 -7.96 13.81 6.05
C LEU A 55 -9.32 13.22 6.42
N ASN A 56 -9.37 12.00 6.95
CA ASN A 56 -10.61 11.38 7.43
C ASN A 56 -11.25 12.22 8.56
N GLY A 57 -10.44 12.77 9.47
CA GLY A 57 -10.95 13.65 10.52
C GLY A 57 -11.51 14.97 10.01
N MET A 58 -11.04 15.45 8.85
CA MET A 58 -11.51 16.68 8.21
C MET A 58 -12.68 16.45 7.23
N LEU A 59 -12.78 15.27 6.61
CA LEU A 59 -13.78 14.92 5.61
C LEU A 59 -14.98 14.22 6.26
N HIS A 60 -16.10 14.92 6.39
CA HIS A 60 -17.29 14.44 7.11
C HIS A 60 -18.30 13.64 6.25
N CYS A 61 -17.87 12.94 5.21
CA CYS A 61 -18.73 12.06 4.38
C CYS A 61 -20.04 12.71 3.89
N LEU A 62 -20.01 14.00 3.53
CA LEU A 62 -21.21 14.80 3.19
C LEU A 62 -22.05 14.25 2.02
N ASP A 63 -21.47 13.41 1.16
CA ASP A 63 -22.15 12.87 -0.03
C ASP A 63 -22.92 11.56 0.25
N ASN A 64 -22.65 10.90 1.38
CA ASN A 64 -23.40 9.73 1.78
C ASN A 64 -24.50 10.18 2.73
N ASN A 65 -25.73 10.26 2.22
CA ASN A 65 -26.92 10.30 3.04
C ASN A 65 -26.80 9.21 4.11
N SER A 66 -26.61 9.62 5.37
CA SER A 66 -26.55 8.71 6.50
C SER A 66 -27.75 7.77 6.39
N SER A 67 -27.49 6.51 6.04
CA SER A 67 -28.54 5.48 5.98
C SER A 67 -28.91 5.00 7.38
N GLY A 68 -28.69 5.83 8.40
CA GLY A 68 -29.10 5.56 9.76
C GLY A 68 -30.61 5.43 9.80
N ASN A 69 -31.09 4.34 10.41
CA ASN A 69 -32.51 4.14 10.66
C ASN A 69 -32.94 5.10 11.78
N HIS A 70 -33.34 6.32 11.43
CA HIS A 70 -33.94 7.23 12.41
C HIS A 70 -35.38 6.80 12.68
N VAL A 71 -35.65 6.47 13.95
CA VAL A 71 -36.98 6.06 14.40
C VAL A 71 -37.70 7.27 14.97
N TYR A 72 -38.83 7.60 14.38
CA TYR A 72 -39.73 8.63 14.90
C TYR A 72 -40.86 7.96 15.69
N PHE A 73 -41.15 8.51 16.87
CA PHE A 73 -42.32 8.14 17.65
C PHE A 73 -43.43 9.17 17.39
N ALA A 74 -44.67 8.69 17.30
CA ALA A 74 -45.86 9.50 17.12
C ALA A 74 -46.93 9.00 18.09
N GLU A 75 -47.66 9.92 18.70
CA GLU A 75 -48.76 9.64 19.62
C GLU A 75 -49.99 9.16 18.83
N ASP A 76 -50.23 9.76 17.66
CA ASP A 76 -51.38 9.46 16.81
C ASP A 76 -51.03 9.09 15.36
N ARG A 77 -52.00 8.47 14.67
CA ARG A 77 -51.86 8.08 13.26
C ARG A 77 -51.71 9.29 12.33
N ASP A 78 -52.36 10.39 12.64
CA ASP A 78 -52.27 11.62 11.85
C ASP A 78 -50.93 12.31 12.06
N GLU A 79 -50.42 12.34 13.30
CA GLU A 79 -49.07 12.82 13.61
C GLU A 79 -48.00 11.96 12.90
N ALA A 80 -48.15 10.63 12.88
CA ALA A 80 -47.25 9.73 12.16
C ALA A 80 -47.24 9.97 10.63
N ARG A 81 -48.31 10.56 10.08
CA ARG A 81 -48.39 10.95 8.66
C ARG A 81 -47.71 12.29 8.44
N GLU A 82 -47.91 13.26 9.33
CA GLU A 82 -47.29 14.58 9.27
C GLU A 82 -45.76 14.49 9.44
N ILE A 83 -45.28 13.69 10.40
CA ILE A 83 -43.84 13.47 10.60
C ILE A 83 -43.21 12.87 9.34
N ARG A 84 -43.88 11.90 8.69
CA ARG A 84 -43.39 11.34 7.42
C ARG A 84 -43.26 12.38 6.32
N ALA A 85 -44.27 13.25 6.16
CA ALA A 85 -44.25 14.32 5.17
C ALA A 85 -43.13 15.34 5.45
N LYS A 86 -42.99 15.80 6.70
CA LYS A 86 -41.93 16.73 7.11
C LYS A 86 -40.53 16.14 6.92
N VAL A 87 -40.33 14.86 7.23
CA VAL A 87 -39.04 14.20 7.06
C VAL A 87 -38.67 14.08 5.58
N SER A 88 -39.62 13.84 4.69
CA SER A 88 -39.35 13.89 3.24
C SER A 88 -38.98 15.29 2.77
N GLU A 89 -39.71 16.33 3.19
CA GLU A 89 -39.45 17.72 2.80
C GLU A 89 -38.10 18.22 3.32
N ASN A 90 -37.75 17.88 4.57
CA ASN A 90 -36.50 18.34 5.19
C ASN A 90 -35.27 17.58 4.68
N ARG A 91 -35.45 16.46 3.97
CA ARG A 91 -34.36 15.74 3.30
C ARG A 91 -33.97 16.41 1.99
N GLU A 92 -34.88 17.18 1.40
CA GLU A 92 -34.67 17.92 0.16
C GLU A 92 -34.04 19.30 0.39
N SER A 93 -34.02 19.81 1.63
CA SER A 93 -33.72 21.23 1.91
C SER A 93 -32.22 21.60 1.95
N LEU A 94 -31.30 20.63 2.00
CA LEU A 94 -29.85 20.88 1.97
C LEU A 94 -29.12 19.73 1.25
N THR A 95 -29.33 19.63 -0.05
CA THR A 95 -28.62 18.62 -0.84
C THR A 95 -27.21 19.12 -1.15
N PHE A 96 -26.24 18.20 -1.28
CA PHE A 96 -24.91 18.53 -1.78
C PHE A 96 -24.98 19.27 -3.13
N GLU A 97 -26.06 19.09 -3.90
CA GLU A 97 -26.29 19.80 -5.16
C GLU A 97 -26.46 21.32 -5.02
N ASP A 98 -26.85 21.83 -3.86
CA ASP A 98 -27.03 23.26 -3.63
C ASP A 98 -25.71 23.99 -3.30
N LEU A 99 -24.61 23.25 -3.10
CA LEU A 99 -23.32 23.84 -2.78
C LEU A 99 -22.66 24.53 -3.99
N PRO A 100 -21.92 25.64 -3.77
CA PRO A 100 -21.14 26.28 -4.83
C PRO A 100 -20.19 25.30 -5.52
N LYS A 101 -20.08 25.41 -6.86
CA LYS A 101 -19.25 24.51 -7.69
C LYS A 101 -17.80 24.40 -7.21
N ASP A 102 -17.23 25.49 -6.71
CA ASP A 102 -15.86 25.50 -6.18
C ASP A 102 -15.69 24.64 -4.93
N VAL A 103 -16.70 24.62 -4.05
CA VAL A 103 -16.69 23.77 -2.85
C VAL A 103 -16.79 22.31 -3.27
N LYS A 104 -17.74 21.96 -4.14
CA LYS A 104 -17.87 20.60 -4.67
C LYS A 104 -16.58 20.08 -5.30
N ARG A 105 -15.93 20.91 -6.12
CA ARG A 105 -14.66 20.58 -6.77
C ARG A 105 -13.53 20.33 -5.75
N LYS A 106 -13.42 21.18 -4.72
CA LYS A 106 -12.42 21.01 -3.65
C LYS A 106 -12.69 19.73 -2.85
N THR A 107 -13.95 19.50 -2.46
CA THR A 107 -14.38 18.30 -1.74
C THR A 107 -14.06 17.03 -2.54
N ALA A 108 -14.43 16.98 -3.82
CA ALA A 108 -14.13 15.86 -4.70
C ALA A 108 -12.61 15.65 -4.92
N ALA A 109 -11.82 16.73 -4.96
CA ALA A 109 -10.36 16.62 -5.01
C ALA A 109 -9.80 15.99 -3.71
N SER A 110 -10.30 16.39 -2.55
CA SER A 110 -9.87 15.83 -1.26
C SER A 110 -10.24 14.34 -1.10
N TYR A 111 -11.40 13.90 -1.57
CA TYR A 111 -11.74 12.47 -1.58
C TYR A 111 -10.86 11.66 -2.52
N ARG A 112 -10.55 12.19 -3.72
CA ARG A 112 -9.59 11.54 -4.64
C ARG A 112 -8.20 11.43 -4.03
N GLU A 113 -7.74 12.48 -3.33
CA GLU A 113 -6.47 12.46 -2.60
C GLU A 113 -6.48 11.41 -1.49
N LEU A 114 -7.58 11.30 -0.74
CA LEU A 114 -7.74 10.30 0.32
C LEU A 114 -7.69 8.88 -0.23
N GLU A 115 -8.38 8.60 -1.34
CA GLU A 115 -8.35 7.30 -2.00
C GLU A 115 -6.94 6.98 -2.53
N ALA A 116 -6.30 7.91 -3.23
CA ALA A 116 -4.93 7.73 -3.72
C ALA A 116 -3.94 7.44 -2.58
N ARG A 117 -4.12 8.09 -1.42
CA ARG A 117 -3.30 7.82 -0.21
C ARG A 117 -3.57 6.42 0.36
N LYS A 118 -4.83 5.97 0.40
CA LYS A 118 -5.17 4.60 0.83
C LYS A 118 -4.48 3.58 -0.06
N SER A 119 -4.58 3.71 -1.38
CA SER A 119 -3.89 2.82 -2.33
C SER A 119 -2.38 2.83 -2.13
N ARG A 120 -1.77 4.01 -1.91
CA ARG A 120 -0.34 4.12 -1.60
C ARG A 120 0.04 3.42 -0.29
N VAL A 121 -0.78 3.48 0.74
CA VAL A 121 -0.55 2.75 2.00
C VAL A 121 -0.57 1.25 1.74
N GLU A 122 -1.53 0.74 0.97
CA GLU A 122 -1.60 -0.68 0.62
C GLU A 122 -0.35 -1.14 -0.15
N GLU A 123 0.15 -0.33 -1.08
CA GLU A 123 1.39 -0.61 -1.80
C GLU A 123 2.60 -0.64 -0.86
N LEU A 124 2.76 0.37 0.00
CA LEU A 124 3.85 0.44 0.97
C LEU A 124 3.79 -0.71 1.97
N GLU A 125 2.59 -1.12 2.39
CA GLU A 125 2.37 -2.28 3.26
C GLU A 125 2.82 -3.57 2.58
N LYS A 126 2.45 -3.80 1.31
CA LYS A 126 2.91 -4.97 0.54
C LYS A 126 4.44 -5.03 0.46
N ILE A 127 5.09 -3.92 0.11
CA ILE A 127 6.56 -3.84 0.02
C ILE A 127 7.20 -4.07 1.40
N TYR A 128 6.66 -3.44 2.45
CA TYR A 128 7.16 -3.63 3.81
C TYR A 128 7.06 -5.08 4.27
N MET A 129 5.92 -5.74 4.06
CA MET A 129 5.71 -7.16 4.36
C MET A 129 6.71 -8.05 3.61
N ASP A 130 6.97 -7.76 2.33
CA ASP A 130 7.92 -8.51 1.52
C ASP A 130 9.36 -8.37 2.03
N MET A 131 9.80 -7.15 2.31
CA MET A 131 11.14 -6.93 2.85
C MET A 131 11.30 -7.50 4.26
N ALA A 132 10.26 -7.38 5.11
CA ALA A 132 10.25 -7.96 6.44
C ALA A 132 10.40 -9.49 6.40
N MET A 133 9.62 -10.16 5.53
CA MET A 133 9.75 -11.60 5.29
C MET A 133 11.16 -11.96 4.81
N GLN A 134 11.70 -11.24 3.82
CA GLN A 134 13.06 -11.46 3.33
C GLN A 134 14.12 -11.28 4.42
N LYS A 135 13.94 -10.33 5.34
CA LYS A 135 14.83 -10.14 6.49
C LYS A 135 14.76 -11.32 7.45
N GLU A 136 13.56 -11.79 7.79
CA GLU A 136 13.41 -12.99 8.64
C GLU A 136 14.05 -14.24 8.01
N LEU A 137 13.96 -14.39 6.68
CA LEU A 137 14.61 -15.48 5.95
C LEU A 137 16.14 -15.38 5.97
N GLN A 138 16.73 -14.21 6.15
CA GLN A 138 18.18 -14.09 6.24
C GLN A 138 18.71 -14.34 7.66
N LYS A 139 17.85 -14.32 8.68
CA LYS A 139 18.24 -14.63 10.07
C LYS A 139 18.64 -16.11 10.24
N LYS A 140 19.41 -16.35 11.30
CA LYS A 140 19.83 -17.68 11.75
C LYS A 140 18.61 -18.51 12.19
N GLY A 141 18.68 -19.82 11.99
CA GLY A 141 17.62 -20.77 12.32
C GLY A 141 17.28 -21.68 11.13
N ARG A 142 17.04 -22.96 11.41
CA ARG A 142 16.71 -23.95 10.39
C ARG A 142 15.26 -23.75 9.93
N LYS A 143 15.08 -23.57 8.63
CA LYS A 143 13.79 -23.31 7.98
C LYS A 143 13.67 -24.09 6.69
N ARG A 144 12.44 -24.37 6.27
CA ARG A 144 12.13 -25.01 4.98
C ARG A 144 10.93 -24.32 4.33
N LYS A 145 10.89 -24.32 3.00
CA LYS A 145 9.71 -23.92 2.23
C LYS A 145 8.68 -25.04 2.31
N LEU A 146 7.41 -24.69 2.54
CA LEU A 146 6.28 -25.62 2.50
C LEU A 146 5.90 -25.93 1.05
N ARG A 147 5.40 -27.14 0.81
CA ARG A 147 4.75 -27.51 -0.45
C ARG A 147 3.29 -27.08 -0.42
N GLU A 148 2.63 -27.04 -1.58
CA GLU A 148 1.26 -26.54 -1.73
C GLU A 148 0.23 -27.36 -0.92
N ASP A 149 0.43 -28.66 -0.79
CA ASP A 149 -0.38 -29.60 -0.02
C ASP A 149 -0.30 -29.41 1.50
N GLU A 150 0.82 -28.85 1.99
CA GLU A 150 1.00 -28.57 3.43
C GLU A 150 0.39 -27.21 3.85
N ILE A 151 -0.13 -26.42 2.90
CA ILE A 151 -0.65 -25.06 3.16
C ILE A 151 -2.15 -25.13 3.47
N VAL A 152 -2.51 -24.78 4.70
CA VAL A 152 -3.92 -24.76 5.16
C VAL A 152 -4.74 -23.68 4.46
N SER A 153 -4.16 -22.49 4.25
CA SER A 153 -4.81 -21.38 3.56
C SER A 153 -4.10 -21.09 2.23
N PRO A 154 -4.69 -21.49 1.08
CA PRO A 154 -4.07 -21.33 -0.23
C PRO A 154 -3.57 -19.91 -0.44
N THR A 155 -2.27 -19.77 -0.67
CA THR A 155 -1.63 -18.46 -0.85
C THR A 155 -0.75 -18.52 -2.08
N SER A 156 -0.77 -17.50 -2.93
CA SER A 156 0.05 -17.42 -4.15
C SER A 156 1.55 -17.32 -3.86
N ARG A 157 1.93 -16.82 -2.67
CA ARG A 157 3.32 -16.60 -2.26
C ARG A 157 3.86 -17.80 -1.47
N PRO A 158 5.18 -18.08 -1.57
CA PRO A 158 5.80 -19.19 -0.86
C PRO A 158 5.73 -19.01 0.65
N VAL A 159 5.34 -20.06 1.36
CA VAL A 159 5.28 -20.09 2.83
C VAL A 159 6.47 -20.87 3.39
N TYR A 160 7.03 -20.39 4.49
CA TYR A 160 8.18 -21.00 5.15
C TYR A 160 7.83 -21.42 6.57
N LYS A 161 8.34 -22.59 6.98
CA LYS A 161 8.22 -23.12 8.35
C LYS A 161 9.59 -23.21 9.00
N TRP A 162 9.73 -22.60 10.17
CA TRP A 162 10.91 -22.74 11.01
C TRP A 162 10.82 -24.02 11.84
N ARG A 163 11.98 -24.63 12.14
CA ARG A 163 12.05 -25.67 13.15
C ARG A 163 11.70 -25.08 14.52
N GLN A 164 11.01 -25.87 15.33
CA GLN A 164 10.64 -25.50 16.68
C GLN A 164 11.88 -25.60 17.58
N GLU A 165 12.70 -24.56 17.55
CA GLU A 165 13.91 -24.41 18.34
C GLU A 165 13.83 -23.06 19.05
N ARG A 166 14.04 -23.03 20.37
CA ARG A 166 14.14 -21.76 21.10
C ARG A 166 15.42 -21.05 20.68
N LYS A 167 15.33 -19.72 20.54
CA LYS A 167 16.51 -18.88 20.46
C LYS A 167 17.26 -19.01 21.78
N ARG A 168 18.53 -19.40 21.70
CA ARG A 168 19.46 -19.32 22.83
C ARG A 168 19.97 -17.89 22.96
#